data_AF-A0A951N7G4-F1
#
_entry.id   AF-A0A951N7G4-F1
#
_cell.length_a   1.000
_cell.length_b   1.000
_cell.length_c   1.000
_cell.angle_alpha   90.00
_cell.angle_beta   90.00
_cell.angle_gamma   90.00
#
_symmetry.space_group_name_H-M   'P 1'
#
loop_
_entity.id
_entity.type
_entity.pdbx_description
1 polymer ?
#
loop_
_entity_poly.entity_id
_entity_poly.type
_entity_poly.pdbx_seq_one_letter_code
_entity_poly.pdbx_strand_id
1 'polypeptide(L)'
;MFAGPNGSGKSTMKALLRPELLGLYINPDDIEAQIRARDFFDFGALGIETNEREIREFFANSTLLARAGLEDEAAALRFHDGKLDFFEVEVNSYFASVVADFVRQQLLLARRSFTFDTVMSSP
;
A
#
# COMPACT_ATOMS: atom_id res chain seq x y z
N MET A 1 -5.88 12.23 6.43
CA MET A 1 -4.41 12.18 6.20
C MET A 1 -3.73 12.53 7.51
N PHE A 2 -2.83 11.66 8.00
CA PHE A 2 -1.96 11.97 9.14
C PHE A 2 -0.54 12.21 8.65
N ALA A 3 0.06 13.33 9.05
CA ALA A 3 1.42 13.71 8.68
C ALA A 3 2.20 14.17 9.94
N GLY A 4 3.48 13.81 10.02
CA GLY A 4 4.36 14.12 11.16
C GLY A 4 5.55 13.15 11.27
N PRO A 5 6.66 13.53 11.91
CA PRO A 5 7.83 12.66 12.11
C PRO A 5 7.56 11.50 13.10
N ASN A 6 8.45 10.51 13.14
CA ASN A 6 8.39 9.42 14.13
C ASN A 6 8.33 9.99 15.55
N GLY A 7 7.46 9.44 16.40
CA GLY A 7 7.26 9.91 17.77
C GLY A 7 6.38 11.16 17.93
N SER A 8 5.80 11.72 16.85
CA SER A 8 4.97 12.94 16.92
C SER A 8 3.54 12.73 17.47
N GLY A 9 3.23 11.55 18.03
CA GLY A 9 1.93 11.25 18.64
C GLY A 9 0.79 10.94 17.66
N LYS A 10 1.07 10.69 16.37
CA LYS A 10 0.06 10.32 15.35
C LYS A 10 -0.78 9.12 15.78
N SER A 11 -0.14 8.09 16.34
CA SER A 11 -0.81 6.87 16.84
C SER A 11 -1.74 7.18 18.03
N THR A 12 -1.40 8.15 18.88
CA THR A 12 -2.25 8.60 19.98
C THR A 12 -3.48 9.35 19.46
N MET A 13 -3.31 10.24 18.47
CA MET A 13 -4.46 10.91 17.83
C MET A 13 -5.40 9.93 17.12
N LYS A 14 -4.85 8.88 16.47
CA LYS A 14 -5.65 7.80 15.88
C LYS A 14 -6.55 7.12 16.91
N ALA A 15 -6.03 6.84 18.12
CA ALA A 15 -6.79 6.19 19.18
C ALA A 15 -7.93 7.06 19.75
N LEU A 16 -7.87 8.37 19.56
CA LEU A 16 -8.85 9.34 20.05
C LEU A 16 -9.95 9.67 19.01
N LEU A 17 -9.78 9.23 17.76
CA LEU A 17 -10.75 9.48 16.70
C LEU A 17 -11.80 8.37 16.67
N ARG A 18 -13.05 8.78 16.44
CA ARG A 18 -14.17 7.87 16.25
C ARG A 18 -13.91 6.96 15.02
N PRO A 19 -14.04 5.62 15.13
CA PRO A 19 -13.77 4.70 14.03
C PRO A 19 -14.55 5.04 12.75
N GLU A 20 -15.75 5.58 12.90
CA GLU A 20 -16.64 5.96 11.79
C GLU A 20 -16.07 7.12 10.94
N LEU A 21 -15.16 7.93 11.51
CA LEU A 21 -14.55 9.07 10.82
C LEU A 21 -13.26 8.68 10.06
N LEU A 22 -12.71 7.49 10.32
CA LEU A 22 -11.43 7.07 9.75
C LEU A 22 -11.58 6.42 8.37
N GLY A 23 -12.74 5.84 8.07
CA GLY A 23 -12.91 5.02 6.86
C GLY A 23 -11.91 3.86 6.84
N LEU A 24 -11.51 3.42 5.65
CA LEU A 24 -10.44 2.42 5.54
C LEU A 24 -9.09 3.04 5.94
N TYR A 25 -8.35 2.42 6.85
CA TYR A 25 -7.02 2.87 7.23
C TYR A 25 -5.95 2.18 6.39
N ILE A 26 -5.10 2.98 5.73
CA ILE A 26 -4.01 2.52 4.86
C ILE A 26 -2.68 2.89 5.52
N ASN A 27 -1.93 1.87 5.93
CA ASN A 27 -0.60 2.04 6.48
C ASN A 27 0.38 1.15 5.70
N PRO A 28 1.37 1.75 5.04
CA PRO A 28 2.44 1.01 4.39
C PRO A 28 3.16 -0.04 5.27
N ASP A 29 3.38 0.21 6.57
CA ASP A 29 4.02 -0.79 7.46
C ASP A 29 3.12 -2.04 7.64
N ASP A 30 1.81 -1.84 7.78
CA ASP A 30 0.84 -2.93 7.92
C ASP A 30 0.73 -3.73 6.60
N ILE A 31 0.85 -3.05 5.46
CA ILE A 31 0.87 -3.67 4.13
C ILE A 31 2.12 -4.52 3.96
N GLU A 32 3.29 -3.99 4.32
CA GLU A 32 4.56 -4.74 4.25
C GLU A 32 4.51 -5.99 5.11
N ALA A 33 4.05 -5.87 6.36
CA ALA A 33 3.90 -6.99 7.27
C ALA A 33 2.93 -8.07 6.73
N GLN A 34 1.84 -7.65 6.09
CA GLN A 34 0.90 -8.58 5.46
C GLN A 34 1.53 -9.34 4.29
N ILE A 35 2.26 -8.64 3.41
CA ILE A 35 2.92 -9.27 2.26
C ILE A 35 4.00 -10.24 2.77
N ARG A 36 4.84 -9.84 3.72
CA ARG A 36 5.87 -10.72 4.32
C ARG A 36 5.28 -11.99 4.95
N ALA A 37 4.05 -11.93 5.45
CA ALA A 37 3.40 -13.06 6.11
C ALA A 37 2.70 -14.01 5.13
N ARG A 38 2.38 -13.57 3.91
CA ARG A 38 1.49 -14.28 2.98
C ARG A 38 2.04 -14.42 1.56
N ASP A 39 3.10 -13.70 1.24
CA ASP A 39 3.67 -13.50 -0.10
C ASP A 39 2.73 -12.81 -1.10
N PHE A 40 1.61 -12.24 -0.66
CA PHE A 40 0.71 -11.47 -1.52
C PHE A 40 -0.03 -10.36 -0.78
N PHE A 41 -0.52 -9.39 -1.56
CA PHE A 41 -1.50 -8.40 -1.11
C PHE A 41 -2.86 -8.64 -1.79
N ASP A 42 -3.95 -8.69 -1.01
CA ASP A 42 -5.30 -8.97 -1.48
C ASP A 42 -6.13 -7.68 -1.58
N PHE A 43 -6.36 -7.20 -2.81
CA PHE A 43 -7.17 -6.00 -3.04
C PHE A 43 -8.66 -6.26 -2.82
N GLY A 44 -9.12 -7.49 -3.08
CA GLY A 44 -10.49 -7.92 -2.87
C GLY A 44 -10.91 -7.83 -1.40
N ALA A 45 -9.99 -8.10 -0.47
CA ALA A 45 -10.20 -7.92 0.96
C ALA A 45 -10.56 -6.47 1.35
N LEU A 46 -10.17 -5.49 0.52
CA LEU A 46 -10.53 -4.08 0.69
C LEU A 46 -11.77 -3.67 -0.11
N GLY A 47 -12.37 -4.57 -0.88
CA GLY A 47 -13.42 -4.27 -1.85
C GLY A 47 -12.91 -3.42 -3.01
N ILE A 48 -11.65 -3.61 -3.41
CA ILE A 48 -11.05 -2.97 -4.57
C ILE A 48 -11.02 -3.99 -5.70
N GLU A 49 -11.68 -3.66 -6.80
CA GLU A 49 -11.62 -4.42 -8.04
C GLU A 49 -10.57 -3.78 -8.96
N THR A 50 -9.61 -4.58 -9.41
CA THR A 50 -8.58 -4.15 -10.36
C THR A 50 -8.15 -5.34 -11.22
N ASN A 51 -7.33 -5.10 -12.22
CA ASN A 51 -6.83 -6.10 -13.14
C ASN A 51 -5.31 -6.02 -13.29
N GLU A 52 -4.74 -7.09 -13.87
CA GLU A 52 -3.30 -7.21 -14.07
C GLU A 52 -2.71 -6.04 -14.85
N ARG A 53 -3.42 -5.53 -15.86
CA ARG A 53 -2.93 -4.42 -16.68
C ARG A 53 -2.78 -3.14 -15.86
N GLU A 54 -3.79 -2.77 -15.07
CA GLU A 54 -3.74 -1.59 -14.20
C GLU A 54 -2.61 -1.67 -13.16
N ILE A 55 -2.44 -2.83 -12.54
CA ILE A 55 -1.37 -3.05 -11.56
C ILE A 55 0.00 -2.98 -12.22
N ARG A 56 0.21 -3.67 -13.35
CA ARG A 56 1.49 -3.64 -14.07
C ARG A 56 1.83 -2.24 -14.55
N GLU A 57 0.89 -1.54 -15.17
CA GLU A 57 1.07 -0.15 -15.61
C GLU A 57 1.42 0.76 -14.42
N PHE A 58 0.78 0.58 -13.26
CA PHE A 58 1.04 1.40 -12.08
C PHE A 58 2.44 1.17 -11.50
N PHE A 59 2.84 -0.08 -11.32
CA PHE A 59 4.14 -0.42 -10.74
C PHE A 59 5.29 -0.08 -11.69
N ALA A 60 5.14 -0.33 -12.99
CA ALA A 60 6.15 0.02 -13.99
C ALA A 60 6.39 1.54 -14.09
N ASN A 61 5.38 2.37 -13.83
CA ASN A 61 5.49 3.83 -13.84
C ASN A 61 5.86 4.43 -12.48
N SER A 62 6.18 3.61 -11.47
CA SER A 62 6.54 4.09 -10.15
C SER A 62 7.92 4.74 -10.13
N THR A 63 7.95 6.08 -10.06
CA THR A 63 9.20 6.83 -9.86
C THR A 63 9.94 6.45 -8.57
N LEU A 64 9.23 5.94 -7.57
CA LEU A 64 9.81 5.48 -6.31
C LEU A 64 10.62 4.19 -6.52
N LEU A 65 10.06 3.21 -7.23
CA LEU A 65 10.75 1.95 -7.53
C LEU A 65 11.90 2.19 -8.49
N ALA A 66 11.70 3.03 -9.52
CA ALA A 66 12.76 3.37 -10.46
C ALA A 66 13.98 4.02 -9.78
N ARG A 67 13.75 4.91 -8.80
CA ARG A 67 14.85 5.53 -8.05
C ARG A 67 15.55 4.56 -7.09
N ALA A 68 14.85 3.52 -6.66
CA ALA A 68 15.40 2.47 -5.81
C ALA A 68 16.11 1.36 -6.61
N GLY A 69 16.03 1.39 -7.95
CA GLY A 69 16.59 0.35 -8.81
C GLY A 69 15.80 -0.97 -8.73
N LEU A 70 14.49 -0.91 -8.50
CA LEU A 70 13.61 -2.05 -8.26
C LEU A 70 12.71 -2.37 -9.47
N GLU A 71 13.06 -1.92 -10.67
CA GLU A 71 12.25 -2.11 -11.88
C GLU A 71 12.13 -3.58 -12.28
N ASP A 72 13.21 -4.35 -12.16
CA ASP A 72 13.24 -5.77 -12.51
C ASP A 72 12.37 -6.59 -11.53
N GLU A 73 12.47 -6.30 -10.24
CA GLU A 73 11.63 -6.87 -9.20
C GLU A 73 10.16 -6.50 -9.39
N ALA A 74 9.87 -5.25 -9.75
CA ALA A 74 8.51 -4.82 -10.06
C ALA A 74 7.92 -5.56 -11.27
N ALA A 75 8.75 -5.87 -12.28
CA ALA A 75 8.33 -6.64 -13.45
C ALA A 75 8.09 -8.12 -13.12
N ALA A 76 8.79 -8.68 -12.13
CA ALA A 76 8.64 -10.06 -11.66
C ALA A 76 7.34 -10.30 -10.87
N LEU A 77 6.67 -9.24 -10.40
CA LEU A 77 5.38 -9.35 -9.71
C LEU A 77 4.31 -9.99 -10.60
N ARG A 78 3.44 -10.78 -9.98
CA ARG A 78 2.34 -11.49 -10.64
C ARG A 78 1.02 -11.05 -10.05
N PHE A 79 -0.01 -11.02 -10.88
CA PHE A 79 -1.35 -10.66 -10.45
C PHE A 79 -2.34 -11.73 -10.91
N HIS A 80 -3.06 -12.32 -9.97
CA HIS A 80 -4.17 -13.24 -10.23
C HIS A 80 -5.20 -13.17 -9.11
N ASP A 81 -6.46 -13.46 -9.43
CA ASP A 81 -7.55 -13.53 -8.45
C ASP A 81 -7.66 -12.32 -7.50
N GLY A 82 -7.40 -11.11 -8.00
CA GLY A 82 -7.46 -9.88 -7.21
C GLY A 82 -6.29 -9.69 -6.23
N LYS A 83 -5.22 -10.48 -6.39
CA LYS A 83 -4.03 -10.47 -5.53
C LYS A 83 -2.79 -10.13 -6.33
N LEU A 84 -1.90 -9.39 -5.69
CA LEU A 84 -0.54 -9.13 -6.19
C LEU A 84 0.44 -9.98 -5.40
N ASP A 85 1.09 -10.93 -6.07
CA ASP A 85 2.06 -11.83 -5.47
C ASP A 85 3.49 -11.30 -5.56
N PHE A 86 4.20 -11.51 -4.46
CA PHE A 86 5.59 -11.15 -4.22
C PHE A 86 6.47 -12.41 -4.03
N PHE A 87 5.98 -13.60 -4.37
CA PHE A 87 6.69 -14.87 -4.11
C PHE A 87 8.13 -14.93 -4.67
N GLU A 88 8.41 -14.24 -5.78
CA GLU A 88 9.75 -14.18 -6.41
C GLU A 88 10.51 -12.88 -6.08
N VAL A 89 9.98 -12.06 -5.18
CA VAL A 89 10.46 -10.70 -4.90
C VAL A 89 10.64 -10.50 -3.39
N GLU A 90 11.82 -10.06 -2.96
CA GLU A 90 12.01 -9.65 -1.57
C GLU A 90 11.24 -8.35 -1.30
N VAL A 91 10.12 -8.46 -0.60
CA VAL A 91 9.28 -7.29 -0.28
C VAL A 91 10.00 -6.36 0.69
N ASN A 92 9.94 -5.07 0.39
CA ASN A 92 10.49 -4.00 1.21
C ASN A 92 9.51 -2.83 1.32
N SER A 93 9.93 -1.80 2.06
CA SER A 93 9.12 -0.62 2.34
C SER A 93 8.73 0.20 1.11
N TYR A 94 9.52 0.14 0.02
CA TYR A 94 9.20 0.80 -1.24
C TYR A 94 8.00 0.13 -1.91
N PHE A 95 7.98 -1.19 -2.01
CA PHE A 95 6.84 -1.92 -2.56
C PHE A 95 5.56 -1.67 -1.77
N ALA A 96 5.63 -1.73 -0.44
CA ALA A 96 4.47 -1.46 0.41
C ALA A 96 3.94 -0.02 0.25
N SER A 97 4.84 0.96 0.06
CA SER A 97 4.47 2.34 -0.24
C SER A 97 3.75 2.49 -1.59
N VAL A 98 4.18 1.74 -2.62
CA VAL A 98 3.53 1.74 -3.94
C VAL A 98 2.16 1.06 -3.88
N VAL A 99 2.03 -0.07 -3.17
CA VAL A 99 0.73 -0.71 -2.92
C VAL A 99 -0.22 0.26 -2.22
N ALA A 100 0.26 0.94 -1.16
CA ALA A 100 -0.53 1.93 -0.44
C ALA A 100 -1.00 3.08 -1.34
N ASP A 101 -0.12 3.56 -2.23
CA ASP A 101 -0.48 4.62 -3.18
C ASP A 101 -1.53 4.14 -4.20
N PHE A 102 -1.37 2.91 -4.71
CA PHE A 102 -2.36 2.31 -5.60
C PHE A 102 -3.73 2.21 -4.93
N VAL A 103 -3.79 1.62 -3.72
CA VAL A 103 -5.01 1.50 -2.91
C VAL A 103 -5.66 2.86 -2.70
N ARG A 104 -4.87 3.87 -2.35
CA ARG A 104 -5.33 5.25 -2.16
C ARG A 104 -6.00 5.80 -3.42
N GLN A 105 -5.38 5.60 -4.59
CA GLN A 105 -5.94 6.06 -5.87
C GLN A 105 -7.23 5.33 -6.22
N GLN A 106 -7.31 4.02 -6.01
CA GLN A 106 -8.53 3.23 -6.25
C GLN A 106 -9.69 3.68 -5.37
N LEU A 107 -9.45 3.95 -4.08
CA LEU A 107 -10.50 4.43 -3.18
C LEU A 107 -10.95 5.87 -3.51
N LEU A 108 -10.04 6.73 -3.97
CA LEU A 108 -10.38 8.06 -4.47
C LEU A 108 -11.32 7.97 -5.67
N LEU A 109 -10.99 7.12 -6.66
CA LEU A 109 -11.83 6.89 -7.84
C LEU A 109 -13.22 6.35 -7.44
N ALA A 110 -13.25 5.42 -6.48
CA ALA A 110 -14.49 4.86 -5.94
C ALA A 110 -15.25 5.80 -4.99
N ARG A 111 -14.73 7.01 -4.69
CA ARG A 111 -15.27 7.97 -3.72
C ARG A 111 -15.51 7.36 -2.32
N ARG A 112 -14.66 6.43 -1.91
CA ARG A 112 -14.71 5.79 -0.60
C ARG A 112 -13.84 6.57 0.38
N SER A 113 -14.36 6.82 1.57
CA SER A 113 -13.60 7.49 2.64
C SER A 113 -12.46 6.60 3.14
N PHE A 114 -11.26 7.16 3.26
CA PHE A 114 -10.10 6.48 3.81
C PHE A 114 -9.19 7.46 4.57
N THR A 115 -8.35 6.90 5.42
CA THR A 115 -7.29 7.60 6.13
C THR A 115 -5.97 6.89 5.89
N PHE A 116 -4.90 7.65 5.72
CA PHE A 116 -3.58 7.10 5.41
C PHE A 116 -2.47 7.89 6.10
N ASP A 117 -1.36 7.20 6.33
CA ASP A 117 -0.11 7.75 6.83
C ASP A 117 0.82 8.12 5.67
N THR A 118 1.57 9.20 5.83
CA THR A 118 2.38 9.78 4.74
C THR A 118 3.86 9.40 4.79
N VAL A 119 4.27 8.66 5.83
CA VAL A 119 5.68 8.32 6.09
C VAL A 119 5.75 6.90 6.64
N MET A 120 6.61 6.06 6.06
CA MET A 120 7.00 4.77 6.65
C MET A 120 7.67 4.98 8.00
N SER A 121 7.47 4.06 8.94
CA SER A 121 8.22 4.07 10.19
C SER A 121 9.67 3.66 9.90
N SER A 122 10.65 4.56 10.06
CA SER A 122 12.06 4.15 10.13
C SER A 122 12.28 3.23 11.35
N PRO A 123 13.01 2.10 11.20
CA PRO A 123 13.56 1.36 12.34
C PRO A 123 14.41 2.25 13.26
#